data_AF-A0A2I1C1A2-F1
#
_entry.id   AF-A0A2I1C1A2-F1
#
_cell.length_a   1.000
_cell.length_b   1.000
_cell.length_c   1.000
_cell.angle_alpha   90.00
_cell.angle_beta   90.00
_cell.angle_gamma   90.00
#
_symmetry.space_group_name_H-M   'P 1'
#
loop_
_entity.id
_entity.type
_entity.pdbx_description
1 polymer ?
#
loop_
_entity_poly.entity_id
_entity_poly.type
_entity_poly.pdbx_seq_one_letter_code
_entity_poly.pdbx_strand_id
1 'polypeptide(L)'
;MASPTRQCYFPNGNPSSDVPCSSDEATGCCTSGDICMSNGLCLNVAHQPYVAGRGSCTDKEWGDGCPQYCKDMNRDGGCSIINVTYENGIATYCCGTPITNGTDVICPEGMDSFQIPTGHALTGVALLSNVSSSSATTAPSSTDTATRSCHDTAIGAGVGVPLGVIALMTLAWAIFERRARRAMRTQVPPATVVSDDKGGPYVRSRNGPPSELPHTRDVAELMDRNE
;
A
#
# COMPACT_ATOMS: atom_id res chain seq x y z
N MET A 1 -31.97 14.78 -11.46
CA MET A 1 -31.47 16.11 -11.84
C MET A 1 -29.99 15.96 -12.09
N ALA A 2 -29.53 16.04 -13.34
CA ALA A 2 -28.11 15.97 -13.65
C ALA A 2 -27.46 17.27 -13.16
N SER A 3 -26.46 17.18 -12.29
CA SER A 3 -25.62 18.32 -11.95
C SER A 3 -25.04 18.88 -13.25
N PRO A 4 -25.06 20.20 -13.50
CA PRO A 4 -24.43 20.76 -14.69
C PRO A 4 -22.97 20.27 -14.72
N THR A 5 -22.58 19.62 -15.82
CA THR A 5 -21.19 19.19 -16.03
C THR A 5 -20.32 20.44 -16.08
N ARG A 6 -19.66 20.78 -14.97
CA ARG A 6 -18.76 21.92 -14.91
C ARG A 6 -17.51 21.59 -15.70
N GLN A 7 -17.33 22.31 -16.80
CA GLN A 7 -16.20 22.14 -17.71
C GLN A 7 -14.90 22.49 -17.00
N CYS A 8 -13.90 21.63 -17.13
CA CYS A 8 -12.54 21.90 -16.66
C CYS A 8 -11.64 22.36 -17.81
N TYR A 9 -10.58 23.10 -17.49
CA TYR A 9 -9.66 23.72 -18.42
C TYR A 9 -8.21 23.55 -17.97
N PHE A 10 -7.31 23.23 -18.90
CA PHE A 10 -5.86 23.25 -18.66
C PHE A 10 -5.32 24.69 -18.53
N PRO A 11 -4.09 24.92 -18.02
CA PRO A 11 -3.52 26.26 -17.80
C PRO A 11 -3.46 27.19 -19.02
N ASN A 12 -3.59 26.66 -20.23
CA ASN A 12 -3.68 27.44 -21.46
C ASN A 12 -5.13 27.83 -21.84
N GLY A 13 -6.13 27.40 -21.09
CA GLY A 13 -7.55 27.64 -21.32
C GLY A 13 -8.24 26.60 -22.23
N ASN A 14 -7.54 25.56 -22.66
CA ASN A 14 -8.14 24.47 -23.44
C ASN A 14 -9.04 23.59 -22.55
N PRO A 15 -10.19 23.12 -23.06
CA PRO A 15 -11.07 22.23 -22.31
C PRO A 15 -10.39 20.88 -22.03
N SER A 16 -10.64 20.34 -20.83
CA SER A 16 -10.26 18.99 -20.41
C SER A 16 -11.50 18.09 -20.24
N SER A 17 -11.31 16.77 -20.32
CA SER A 17 -12.34 15.77 -19.96
C SER A 17 -12.35 15.39 -18.48
N ASP A 18 -11.53 16.06 -17.67
CA ASP A 18 -11.46 15.84 -16.23
C ASP A 18 -12.77 16.18 -15.52
N VAL A 19 -12.91 15.67 -14.29
CA VAL A 19 -14.04 15.94 -13.42
C VAL A 19 -13.64 16.84 -12.25
N PRO A 20 -14.51 17.78 -11.81
CA PRO A 20 -14.23 18.63 -10.66
C PRO A 20 -14.07 17.83 -9.36
N CYS A 21 -13.13 18.24 -8.51
CA CYS A 21 -12.86 17.59 -7.23
C CYS A 21 -13.70 18.11 -6.06
N SER A 22 -14.40 19.23 -6.22
CA SER A 22 -15.34 19.77 -5.23
C SER A 22 -16.49 20.51 -5.91
N SER A 23 -17.44 20.99 -5.10
CA SER A 23 -18.52 21.85 -5.56
C SER A 23 -18.15 23.33 -5.64
N ASP A 24 -16.95 23.72 -5.22
CA ASP A 24 -16.49 25.12 -5.17
C ASP A 24 -16.33 25.70 -6.57
N GLU A 25 -16.60 27.00 -6.76
CA GLU A 25 -16.61 27.67 -8.09
C GLU A 25 -15.28 27.54 -8.87
N ALA A 26 -14.17 27.58 -8.16
CA ALA A 26 -12.85 27.26 -8.68
C ALA A 26 -12.29 26.09 -7.88
N THR A 27 -12.03 24.96 -8.55
CA THR A 27 -11.51 23.75 -7.94
C THR A 27 -10.64 22.99 -8.93
N GLY A 28 -9.68 22.23 -8.40
CA GLY A 28 -8.90 21.30 -9.20
C GLY A 28 -9.79 20.23 -9.82
N CYS A 29 -9.42 19.78 -11.00
CA CYS A 29 -10.07 18.68 -11.71
C CYS A 29 -9.06 17.59 -12.00
N CYS A 30 -9.52 16.34 -11.86
CA CYS A 30 -8.71 15.15 -12.10
C CYS A 30 -9.41 14.23 -13.11
N THR A 31 -8.63 13.37 -13.76
CA THR A 31 -9.19 12.27 -14.55
C THR A 31 -10.16 11.48 -13.67
N SER A 32 -11.28 11.01 -14.23
CA SER A 32 -12.29 10.27 -13.46
C SER A 32 -11.77 8.99 -12.79
N GLY A 33 -10.64 8.44 -13.25
CA GLY A 33 -9.99 7.27 -12.68
C GLY A 33 -8.96 7.59 -11.59
N ASP A 34 -8.68 8.87 -11.32
CA ASP A 34 -7.69 9.30 -10.33
C ASP A 34 -8.33 9.81 -9.04
N ILE A 35 -7.52 9.93 -8.00
CA ILE A 35 -7.96 10.37 -6.68
C ILE A 35 -7.79 11.88 -6.57
N CYS A 36 -8.90 12.59 -6.35
CA CYS A 36 -8.88 13.99 -6.00
C CYS A 36 -8.30 14.19 -4.59
N MET A 37 -7.42 15.17 -4.41
CA MET A 37 -6.83 15.52 -3.13
C MET A 37 -7.31 16.91 -2.66
N SER A 38 -7.42 17.09 -1.34
CA SER A 38 -7.90 18.34 -0.73
C SER A 38 -6.97 19.55 -0.95
N ASN A 39 -5.72 19.33 -1.36
CA ASN A 39 -4.79 20.38 -1.75
C ASN A 39 -4.90 20.74 -3.25
N GLY A 40 -5.94 20.26 -3.93
CA GLY A 40 -6.23 20.54 -5.33
C GLY A 40 -5.45 19.68 -6.33
N LEU A 41 -4.56 18.80 -5.86
CA LEU A 41 -3.80 17.89 -6.72
C LEU A 41 -4.57 16.59 -7.01
N CYS A 42 -4.10 15.87 -8.01
CA CYS A 42 -4.55 14.54 -8.38
C CYS A 42 -3.49 13.53 -7.92
N LEU A 43 -3.91 12.42 -7.31
CA LEU A 43 -3.07 11.25 -7.16
C LEU A 43 -3.41 10.28 -8.28
N ASN A 44 -2.48 10.14 -9.22
CA ASN A 44 -2.66 9.33 -10.42
C ASN A 44 -2.58 7.85 -10.07
N VAL A 45 -3.63 7.11 -10.38
CA VAL A 45 -3.70 5.66 -10.19
C VAL A 45 -4.28 4.94 -11.41
N ALA A 46 -4.95 5.66 -12.32
CA ALA A 46 -5.49 5.08 -13.55
C ALA A 46 -4.47 5.07 -14.70
N HIS A 47 -3.46 5.94 -14.68
CA HIS A 47 -2.45 6.05 -15.73
C HIS A 47 -1.07 6.41 -15.18
N GLN A 48 -0.03 6.04 -15.93
CA GLN A 48 1.33 6.48 -15.63
C GLN A 48 1.49 7.99 -15.88
N PRO A 49 2.33 8.68 -15.10
CA PRO A 49 3.06 8.17 -13.93
C PRO A 49 2.15 8.15 -12.68
N TYR A 50 2.22 7.06 -11.92
CA TYR A 50 1.42 6.81 -10.69
C TYR A 50 1.91 7.67 -9.50
N VAL A 51 1.84 8.99 -9.66
CA VAL A 51 2.35 10.01 -8.74
C VAL A 51 1.32 11.10 -8.52
N ALA A 52 1.58 12.01 -7.58
CA ALA A 52 0.82 13.24 -7.48
C ALA A 52 1.05 14.13 -8.71
N GLY A 53 0.05 14.91 -9.10
CA GLY A 53 0.16 15.84 -10.21
C GLY A 53 -0.88 16.92 -10.17
N ARG A 54 -0.61 18.01 -10.89
CA ARG A 54 -1.62 19.01 -11.22
C ARG A 54 -2.41 18.51 -12.43
N GLY A 55 -3.73 18.40 -12.29
CA GLY A 55 -4.66 18.15 -13.40
C GLY A 55 -5.05 19.44 -14.11
N SER A 56 -6.36 19.60 -14.33
CA SER A 56 -6.98 20.82 -14.85
C SER A 56 -7.74 21.58 -13.74
N CYS A 57 -8.45 22.66 -14.08
CA CYS A 57 -9.25 23.44 -13.13
C CYS A 57 -10.59 23.88 -13.72
N THR A 58 -11.62 24.09 -12.90
CA THR A 58 -12.92 24.59 -13.39
C THR A 58 -12.90 26.06 -13.81
N ASP A 59 -11.91 26.84 -13.39
CA ASP A 59 -11.74 28.22 -13.80
C ASP A 59 -10.79 28.29 -15.01
N LYS A 60 -11.32 28.81 -16.12
CA LYS A 60 -10.60 28.95 -17.39
C LYS A 60 -9.45 29.96 -17.31
N GLU A 61 -9.61 30.99 -16.48
CA GLU A 61 -8.60 32.04 -16.32
C GLU A 61 -7.49 31.64 -15.32
N TRP A 62 -7.63 30.48 -14.67
CA TRP A 62 -6.65 29.94 -13.73
C TRP A 62 -6.32 30.88 -12.56
N GLY A 63 -7.35 31.50 -11.98
CA GLY A 63 -7.21 32.33 -10.79
C GLY A 63 -6.78 31.56 -9.53
N ASP A 64 -6.75 32.25 -8.40
CA ASP A 64 -6.18 31.73 -7.14
C ASP A 64 -6.91 30.49 -6.57
N GLY A 65 -8.15 30.23 -7.00
CA GLY A 65 -8.89 29.02 -6.64
C GLY A 65 -8.43 27.76 -7.37
N CYS A 66 -7.58 27.89 -8.39
CA CYS A 66 -6.94 26.77 -9.07
C CYS A 66 -5.61 26.37 -8.41
N PRO A 67 -5.21 25.10 -8.48
CA PRO A 67 -3.91 24.66 -8.00
C PRO A 67 -2.78 25.37 -8.75
N GLN A 68 -2.00 26.19 -8.04
CA GLN A 68 -0.94 27.01 -8.67
C GLN A 68 0.35 26.23 -8.95
N TYR A 69 0.48 25.01 -8.41
CA TYR A 69 1.66 24.17 -8.60
C TYR A 69 1.84 23.78 -10.06
N CYS A 70 3.05 24.00 -10.56
CA CYS A 70 3.47 23.63 -11.90
C CYS A 70 2.68 24.27 -13.05
N LYS A 71 1.81 25.27 -12.81
CA LYS A 71 0.89 25.81 -13.81
C LYS A 71 1.54 26.22 -15.14
N ASP A 72 2.82 26.62 -15.11
CA ASP A 72 3.58 27.07 -16.27
C ASP A 72 4.19 25.91 -17.08
N MET A 73 4.15 24.68 -16.56
CA MET A 73 4.67 23.48 -17.22
C MET A 73 3.54 22.60 -17.76
N ASN A 74 3.70 22.13 -19.00
CA ASN A 74 2.72 21.34 -19.74
C ASN A 74 1.32 22.00 -19.71
N ARG A 75 1.22 23.24 -20.20
CA ARG A 75 0.05 24.11 -20.04
C ARG A 75 -1.21 23.62 -20.77
N ASP A 76 -1.07 22.66 -21.67
CA ASP A 76 -2.14 22.01 -22.42
C ASP A 76 -2.53 20.62 -21.87
N GLY A 77 -1.97 20.23 -20.73
CA GLY A 77 -2.26 18.94 -20.08
C GLY A 77 -2.03 18.95 -18.57
N GLY A 78 -1.95 17.74 -17.98
CA GLY A 78 -1.57 17.55 -16.57
C GLY A 78 -0.05 17.57 -16.38
N CYS A 79 0.44 17.91 -15.20
CA CYS A 79 1.87 17.89 -14.89
C CYS A 79 2.12 17.05 -13.64
N SER A 80 2.99 16.06 -13.77
CA SER A 80 3.43 15.22 -12.65
C SER A 80 4.26 16.04 -11.68
N ILE A 81 4.15 15.70 -10.40
CA ILE A 81 4.88 16.34 -9.32
C ILE A 81 5.63 15.25 -8.57
N ILE A 82 6.95 15.30 -8.64
CA ILE A 82 7.83 14.21 -8.18
C ILE A 82 8.72 14.74 -7.06
N ASN A 83 8.82 13.95 -5.99
CA ASN A 83 9.71 14.27 -4.87
C ASN A 83 11.17 14.25 -5.34
N VAL A 84 11.95 15.26 -4.94
CA VAL A 84 13.37 15.38 -5.27
C VAL A 84 14.25 15.18 -4.04
N THR A 85 13.87 15.79 -2.92
CA THR A 85 14.64 15.73 -1.66
C THR A 85 13.70 15.47 -0.49
N TYR A 86 14.19 14.71 0.50
CA TYR A 86 13.54 14.58 1.80
C TYR A 86 14.60 14.66 2.90
N GLU A 87 14.67 15.82 3.55
CA GLU A 87 15.68 16.10 4.57
C GLU A 87 15.03 16.77 5.78
N ASN A 88 15.42 16.35 6.99
CA ASN A 88 14.92 16.93 8.24
C ASN A 88 13.38 16.97 8.35
N GLY A 89 12.68 16.00 7.75
CA GLY A 89 11.22 15.93 7.73
C GLY A 89 10.54 16.81 6.69
N ILE A 90 11.30 17.48 5.82
CA ILE A 90 10.80 18.37 4.78
C ILE A 90 10.99 17.69 3.42
N ALA A 91 9.88 17.46 2.72
CA ALA A 91 9.87 16.97 1.35
C ALA A 91 9.79 18.15 0.37
N THR A 92 10.69 18.19 -0.61
CA THR A 92 10.59 19.11 -1.76
C THR A 92 10.26 18.34 -3.03
N TYR A 93 9.62 19.03 -3.97
CA TYR A 93 9.09 18.45 -5.19
C TYR A 93 9.48 19.28 -6.40
N CYS A 94 9.53 18.62 -7.54
CA CYS A 94 9.72 19.22 -8.85
C CYS A 94 8.47 19.02 -9.71
N CYS A 95 8.25 19.97 -10.62
CA CYS A 95 7.36 19.77 -11.76
C CYS A 95 8.05 18.87 -12.78
N GLY A 96 7.33 17.86 -13.27
CA GLY A 96 7.88 16.85 -14.15
C GLY A 96 8.91 15.94 -13.47
N THR A 97 9.67 15.25 -14.30
CA THR A 97 10.69 14.29 -13.84
C THR A 97 11.99 15.01 -13.48
N PRO A 98 12.51 14.82 -12.24
CA PRO A 98 13.82 15.34 -11.87
C PRO A 98 14.91 14.79 -12.79
N ILE A 99 15.90 15.63 -13.08
CA ILE A 99 17.05 15.29 -13.93
C ILE A 99 18.33 15.35 -13.11
N THR A 100 19.38 14.69 -13.60
CA THR A 100 20.70 14.78 -12.96
C THR A 100 21.49 15.96 -13.52
N ASN A 101 22.20 16.66 -12.64
CA ASN A 101 23.20 17.65 -12.99
C ASN A 101 24.49 17.33 -12.23
N GLY A 102 25.42 16.66 -12.90
CA GLY A 102 26.60 16.11 -12.25
C GLY A 102 26.21 15.04 -11.21
N THR A 103 26.49 15.32 -9.94
CA THR A 103 26.14 14.45 -8.79
C THR A 103 24.78 14.76 -8.19
N ASP A 104 24.17 15.88 -8.57
CA ASP A 104 22.96 16.38 -7.93
C ASP A 104 21.71 16.00 -8.73
N VAL A 105 20.58 15.83 -8.05
CA VAL A 105 19.26 15.66 -8.67
C VAL A 105 18.52 16.98 -8.56
N ILE A 106 18.13 17.56 -9.69
CA ILE A 106 17.52 18.88 -9.78
C ILE A 106 16.19 18.83 -10.54
N CYS A 107 15.39 19.88 -10.41
CA CYS A 107 14.21 20.03 -11.25
C CYS A 107 14.61 20.35 -12.71
N PRO A 108 13.79 19.94 -13.69
CA PRO A 108 14.03 20.27 -15.08
C PRO A 108 13.99 21.79 -15.31
N GLU A 109 14.66 22.24 -16.38
CA GLU A 109 14.66 23.64 -16.84
C GLU A 109 15.22 24.66 -15.82
N GLY A 110 15.95 24.19 -14.81
CA GLY A 110 16.51 25.04 -13.77
C GLY A 110 15.45 25.64 -12.84
N MET A 111 14.27 25.04 -12.77
CA MET A 111 13.22 25.45 -11.83
C MET A 111 13.64 25.14 -10.39
N ASP A 112 13.15 25.95 -9.44
CA ASP A 112 13.33 25.67 -8.03
C ASP A 112 12.39 24.55 -7.56
N SER A 113 12.88 23.73 -6.63
CA SER A 113 12.02 22.78 -5.92
C SER A 113 11.11 23.51 -4.92
N PHE A 114 9.94 22.95 -4.63
CA PHE A 114 8.95 23.57 -3.74
C PHE A 114 8.34 22.57 -2.77
N GLN A 115 7.72 23.08 -1.71
CA GLN A 115 6.93 22.30 -0.77
C GLN A 115 5.46 22.30 -1.17
N ILE A 116 4.77 21.22 -0.80
CA ILE A 116 3.34 21.05 -1.07
C ILE A 116 2.64 20.84 0.27
N PRO A 117 1.55 21.56 0.56
CA PRO A 117 0.79 21.37 1.77
C PRO A 117 0.16 19.98 1.79
N THR A 118 -0.01 19.44 2.99
CA THR A 118 -0.69 18.16 3.21
C THR A 118 -2.06 18.16 2.53
N GLY A 119 -2.30 17.10 1.74
CA GLY A 119 -3.58 16.81 1.14
C GLY A 119 -4.13 15.48 1.65
N HIS A 120 -5.45 15.36 1.65
CA HIS A 120 -6.15 14.11 1.94
C HIS A 120 -7.04 13.73 0.74
N ALA A 121 -7.25 12.43 0.54
CA ALA A 121 -8.13 11.93 -0.50
C ALA A 121 -9.57 12.41 -0.28
N LEU A 122 -10.20 12.90 -1.33
CA LEU A 122 -11.60 13.31 -1.35
C LEU A 122 -12.48 12.15 -1.80
N THR A 123 -13.56 11.92 -1.07
CA THR A 123 -14.58 10.89 -1.38
C THR A 123 -15.77 11.52 -2.08
N GLY A 124 -16.61 10.71 -2.72
CA GLY A 124 -17.79 11.18 -3.45
C GLY A 124 -17.49 11.86 -4.79
N VAL A 125 -16.22 11.87 -5.24
CA VAL A 125 -15.76 12.47 -6.50
C VAL A 125 -14.75 11.57 -7.21
N ALA A 126 -14.62 11.74 -8.53
CA ALA A 126 -13.69 11.00 -9.40
C ALA A 126 -13.66 9.49 -9.09
N LEU A 127 -12.49 8.90 -8.86
CA LEU A 127 -12.36 7.47 -8.57
C LEU A 127 -13.15 7.04 -7.32
N LEU A 128 -13.23 7.91 -6.32
CA LEU A 128 -13.91 7.65 -5.05
C LEU A 128 -15.38 8.10 -5.09
N SER A 129 -15.97 8.28 -6.27
CA SER A 129 -17.38 8.72 -6.44
C SER A 129 -18.39 7.85 -5.71
N ASN A 130 -18.13 6.54 -5.59
CA ASN A 130 -19.03 5.60 -4.92
C ASN A 130 -18.64 5.31 -3.45
N VAL A 131 -17.71 6.08 -2.89
CA VAL A 131 -17.29 5.99 -1.50
C VAL A 131 -17.91 7.17 -0.74
N SER A 132 -18.66 6.87 0.31
CA SER A 132 -19.23 7.87 1.20
C SER A 132 -18.34 8.08 2.42
N SER A 133 -18.14 9.34 2.83
CA SER A 133 -17.55 9.65 4.12
C SER A 133 -18.50 9.27 5.25
N SER A 134 -18.16 8.22 5.99
CA SER A 134 -18.78 7.96 7.28
C SER A 134 -18.24 8.98 8.29
N SER A 135 -18.97 10.07 8.52
CA SER A 135 -18.67 10.99 9.62
C SER A 135 -18.73 10.20 10.92
N ALA A 136 -17.60 9.98 11.59
CA ALA A 136 -17.61 9.56 12.98
C ALA A 136 -18.28 10.69 13.77
N THR A 137 -19.52 10.48 14.22
CA THR A 137 -20.19 11.41 15.13
C THR A 137 -19.40 11.49 16.42
N THR A 138 -18.58 12.53 16.57
CA THR A 138 -18.09 12.97 17.87
C THR A 138 -19.29 13.43 18.69
N ALA A 139 -19.69 12.59 19.65
CA ALA A 139 -20.60 13.02 20.72
C ALA A 139 -19.96 14.19 21.49
N PRO A 140 -20.74 15.17 21.98
CA PRO A 140 -20.20 16.36 22.63
C PRO A 140 -19.40 15.96 23.88
N SER A 141 -18.16 16.44 23.91
CA SER A 141 -17.18 16.27 24.98
C SER A 141 -17.62 17.01 26.23
N SER A 142 -18.02 16.26 27.26
CA SER A 142 -17.99 16.75 28.64
C SER A 142 -16.55 16.71 29.13
N THR A 143 -16.10 17.84 29.65
CA THR A 143 -14.85 18.09 30.34
C THR A 143 -14.53 16.98 31.33
N ASP A 144 -13.43 16.24 31.15
CA ASP A 144 -12.56 15.91 32.27
C ASP A 144 -11.18 15.36 31.86
N THR A 145 -10.26 15.57 32.79
CA THR A 145 -8.81 15.54 32.66
C THR A 145 -8.24 14.14 32.44
N ALA A 146 -7.24 14.07 31.54
CA ALA A 146 -6.22 13.01 31.35
C ALA A 146 -6.64 11.53 31.56
N THR A 147 -6.73 10.76 30.47
CA THR A 147 -6.22 9.38 30.44
C THR A 147 -6.04 8.87 29.00
N ARG A 148 -5.08 7.96 28.85
CA ARG A 148 -4.39 7.54 27.63
C ARG A 148 -5.32 7.01 26.53
N SER A 149 -4.99 7.40 25.29
CA SER A 149 -5.65 7.01 24.04
C SER A 149 -5.89 5.49 23.94
N CYS A 150 -7.15 5.11 23.70
CA CYS A 150 -7.60 3.75 23.48
C CYS A 150 -7.59 3.46 21.96
N HIS A 151 -6.46 2.99 21.43
CA HIS A 151 -6.38 2.43 20.07
C HIS A 151 -5.75 1.03 20.04
N ASP A 152 -5.00 0.64 21.08
CA ASP A 152 -4.26 -0.62 21.09
C ASP A 152 -5.15 -1.84 21.39
N THR A 153 -6.27 -1.66 22.11
CA THR A 153 -7.15 -2.77 22.50
C THR A 153 -7.94 -3.34 21.31
N ALA A 154 -8.25 -2.52 20.30
CA ALA A 154 -9.03 -2.93 19.14
C ALA A 154 -8.24 -3.85 18.19
N ILE A 155 -6.93 -3.64 18.07
CA ILE A 155 -6.05 -4.44 17.20
C ILE A 155 -5.77 -5.81 17.84
N GLY A 156 -5.60 -5.87 19.17
CA GLY A 156 -5.32 -7.12 19.90
C GLY A 156 -6.46 -8.14 19.87
N ALA A 157 -7.72 -7.68 19.88
CA ALA A 157 -8.88 -8.57 19.87
C ALA A 157 -9.12 -9.23 18.50
N GLY A 158 -8.77 -8.56 17.40
CA GLY A 158 -9.05 -9.04 16.03
C GLY A 158 -8.20 -10.25 15.61
N VAL A 159 -6.94 -10.32 16.04
CA VAL A 159 -6.01 -11.39 15.66
C VAL A 159 -5.80 -12.44 16.76
N GLY A 160 -5.96 -12.06 18.03
CA GLY A 160 -5.69 -12.94 19.17
C GLY A 160 -6.73 -14.05 19.35
N VAL A 161 -8.01 -13.75 19.10
CA VAL A 161 -9.11 -14.71 19.27
C VAL A 161 -9.02 -15.89 18.28
N PRO A 162 -8.86 -15.70 16.96
CA PRO A 162 -8.77 -16.83 16.03
C PRO A 162 -7.53 -17.68 16.27
N LEU A 163 -6.37 -17.06 16.56
CA LEU A 163 -5.13 -17.80 16.85
C LEU A 163 -5.23 -18.56 18.18
N GLY A 164 -5.86 -17.99 19.20
CA GLY A 164 -6.09 -18.64 20.49
C GLY A 164 -6.98 -19.88 20.39
N VAL A 165 -8.07 -19.80 19.61
CA VAL A 165 -8.97 -20.96 19.43
C VAL A 165 -8.26 -22.10 18.70
N ILE A 166 -7.49 -21.82 17.65
CA ILE A 166 -6.72 -22.84 16.92
C ILE A 166 -5.67 -23.49 17.84
N ALA A 167 -4.96 -22.69 18.64
CA ALA A 167 -3.97 -23.20 19.59
C ALA A 167 -4.61 -24.10 20.66
N LEU A 168 -5.79 -23.74 21.19
CA LEU A 168 -6.49 -24.56 22.19
C LEU A 168 -7.02 -25.87 21.59
N MET A 169 -7.55 -25.85 20.37
CA MET A 169 -8.05 -27.04 19.69
C MET A 169 -6.94 -28.05 19.39
N THR A 170 -5.76 -27.58 18.94
CA THR A 170 -4.59 -28.45 18.70
C THR A 170 -4.05 -29.06 19.99
N LEU A 171 -3.99 -28.29 21.09
CA LEU A 171 -3.56 -28.80 22.40
C LEU A 171 -4.52 -29.88 22.93
N ALA A 172 -5.83 -29.62 22.86
CA ALA A 172 -6.85 -30.56 23.33
C ALA A 172 -6.78 -31.89 22.56
N TRP A 173 -6.64 -31.81 21.23
CA TRP A 173 -6.48 -33.01 20.40
C TRP A 173 -5.18 -33.76 20.73
N ALA A 174 -4.05 -33.06 20.86
CA ALA A 174 -2.77 -33.70 21.19
C ALA A 174 -2.80 -34.42 22.55
N ILE A 175 -3.48 -33.86 23.55
CA ILE A 175 -3.65 -34.49 24.87
C ILE A 175 -4.54 -35.73 24.78
N PHE A 176 -5.66 -35.63 24.05
CA PHE A 176 -6.57 -36.76 23.85
C PHE A 176 -5.87 -37.93 23.14
N GLU A 177 -5.14 -37.65 22.07
CA GLU A 177 -4.42 -38.65 21.29
C GLU A 177 -3.31 -39.32 22.11
N ARG A 178 -2.58 -38.54 22.95
CA ARG A 178 -1.59 -39.09 23.89
C ARG A 178 -2.23 -39.96 24.97
N ARG A 179 -3.41 -39.60 25.47
CA ARG A 179 -4.16 -40.41 26.45
C ARG A 179 -4.67 -41.71 25.83
N ALA A 180 -5.24 -41.65 24.63
CA ALA A 180 -5.69 -42.83 23.89
C ALA A 180 -4.53 -43.80 23.61
N ARG A 181 -3.38 -43.29 23.15
CA ARG A 181 -2.18 -44.12 22.94
C ARG A 181 -1.62 -44.73 24.23
N ARG A 182 -1.73 -44.03 25.37
CA ARG A 182 -1.33 -44.57 26.68
C ARG A 182 -2.30 -45.64 27.17
N ALA A 183 -3.61 -45.47 26.96
CA ALA A 183 -4.61 -46.48 27.31
C ALA A 183 -4.41 -47.79 26.52
N MET A 184 -3.99 -47.69 25.25
CA MET A 184 -3.62 -48.85 24.43
C MET A 184 -2.29 -49.49 24.84
N ARG A 185 -1.37 -48.75 25.47
CA ARG A 185 -0.11 -49.29 26.03
C ARG A 185 -0.31 -50.07 27.33
N THR A 186 -1.44 -49.92 28.02
CA THR A 186 -1.75 -50.68 29.24
C THR A 186 -2.33 -52.08 28.94
N GLN A 187 -2.54 -52.43 27.68
CA GLN A 187 -2.96 -53.77 27.23
C GLN A 187 -1.84 -54.57 26.54
N VAL A 188 -0.58 -54.38 26.94
CA VAL A 188 0.45 -55.40 26.66
C VAL A 188 0.35 -56.46 27.76
N PRO A 189 -0.22 -57.66 27.51
CA PRO A 189 -0.10 -58.77 28.45
C PRO A 189 1.39 -59.07 28.68
N PRO A 190 1.80 -59.60 29.85
CA PRO A 190 3.19 -59.96 30.08
C PRO A 190 3.59 -61.01 29.05
N ALA A 191 4.36 -60.61 28.05
CA ALA A 191 4.96 -61.55 27.12
C ALA A 191 5.96 -62.39 27.93
N THR A 192 5.60 -63.66 28.06
CA THR A 192 6.40 -64.75 28.58
C THR A 192 7.85 -64.66 28.10
N VAL A 193 8.75 -64.71 29.07
CA VAL A 193 10.19 -64.87 28.90
C VAL A 193 10.44 -66.16 28.10
N VAL A 194 11.05 -66.04 26.92
CA VAL A 194 11.80 -67.13 26.30
C VAL A 194 13.22 -66.62 26.15
N SER A 195 14.11 -67.12 27.02
CA SER A 195 15.55 -67.06 26.82
C SER A 195 15.91 -67.94 25.63
N ASP A 196 16.61 -67.37 24.64
CA ASP A 196 17.81 -68.00 24.07
C ASP A 196 18.66 -66.93 23.34
N ASP A 197 19.89 -67.28 23.00
CA ASP A 197 21.12 -66.54 23.31
C ASP A 197 21.60 -65.53 22.21
N LYS A 198 22.22 -64.42 22.67
CA LYS A 198 23.16 -63.49 21.99
C LYS A 198 22.66 -62.38 21.03
N GLY A 199 22.76 -61.13 21.53
CA GLY A 199 23.25 -59.95 20.78
C GLY A 199 22.20 -58.94 20.29
N GLY A 200 21.85 -57.95 21.11
CA GLY A 200 20.68 -57.08 20.97
C GLY A 200 20.71 -55.95 19.92
N PRO A 201 19.59 -55.21 19.74
CA PRO A 201 19.48 -54.14 18.76
C PRO A 201 20.02 -52.82 19.30
N TYR A 202 21.14 -52.35 18.75
CA TYR A 202 21.59 -50.98 18.94
C TYR A 202 20.83 -50.05 17.98
N VAL A 203 20.17 -49.04 18.55
CA VAL A 203 19.63 -47.87 17.85
C VAL A 203 20.80 -47.11 17.21
N ARG A 204 20.88 -47.09 15.87
CA ARG A 204 21.86 -46.24 15.16
C ARG A 204 21.16 -45.02 14.56
N SER A 205 21.26 -43.91 15.29
CA SER A 205 21.06 -42.57 14.75
C SER A 205 22.03 -42.35 13.60
N ARG A 206 21.53 -42.01 12.41
CA ARG A 206 22.36 -41.63 11.25
C ARG A 206 21.91 -40.25 10.78
N ASN A 207 22.53 -39.23 11.38
CA ASN A 207 22.71 -37.94 10.71
C ASN A 207 23.54 -38.21 9.45
N GLY A 208 22.92 -38.09 8.27
CA GLY A 208 23.58 -38.06 6.98
C GLY A 208 23.27 -36.73 6.29
N PRO A 209 24.25 -36.11 5.59
CA PRO A 209 24.02 -34.86 4.88
C PRO A 209 23.03 -35.04 3.70
N PRO A 210 22.34 -33.96 3.29
CA PRO A 210 21.29 -34.05 2.29
C PRO A 210 21.82 -34.50 0.93
N SER A 211 21.03 -35.35 0.27
CA SER A 211 21.24 -35.82 -1.10
C SER A 211 20.98 -34.68 -2.10
N GLU A 212 22.02 -34.28 -2.84
CA GLU A 212 21.96 -33.35 -3.97
C GLU A 212 21.00 -33.87 -5.06
N LEU A 213 20.18 -32.96 -5.63
CA LEU A 213 19.29 -33.25 -6.75
C LEU A 213 20.09 -33.34 -8.07
N PRO A 214 19.72 -34.23 -9.01
CA PRO A 214 20.37 -34.31 -10.31
C PRO A 214 20.16 -33.03 -11.13
N HIS A 215 21.29 -32.44 -11.56
CA HIS A 215 21.36 -31.29 -12.45
C HIS A 215 21.01 -31.71 -13.88
N THR A 216 19.76 -31.50 -14.30
CA THR A 216 19.41 -31.44 -15.73
C THR A 216 18.66 -30.15 -15.99
N ARG A 217 19.40 -29.14 -16.43
CA ARG A 217 18.87 -28.00 -17.18
C ARG A 217 19.92 -27.66 -18.22
N ASP A 218 19.68 -28.12 -19.44
CA ASP A 218 20.39 -27.62 -20.62
C ASP A 218 20.17 -26.11 -20.70
N VAL A 219 21.27 -25.36 -20.59
CA VAL A 219 21.31 -23.93 -20.85
C VAL A 219 21.52 -23.78 -22.37
N ALA A 220 20.57 -23.14 -23.04
CA ALA A 220 20.77 -22.70 -24.41
C ALA A 220 21.72 -21.49 -24.40
N GLU A 221 22.99 -21.72 -24.72
CA GLU A 221 23.97 -20.68 -25.01
C GLU A 221 23.54 -19.91 -26.28
N LEU A 222 23.35 -18.60 -26.14
CA LEU A 222 23.12 -17.67 -27.24
C LEU A 222 24.45 -17.43 -27.96
N MET A 223 24.58 -17.96 -29.17
CA MET A 223 25.74 -17.70 -30.04
C MET A 223 25.77 -16.22 -30.46
N ASP A 224 26.91 -15.60 -30.19
CA ASP A 224 27.36 -14.31 -30.73
C ASP A 224 27.33 -14.37 -32.27
N ARG A 225 26.67 -13.38 -32.90
CA ARG A 225 26.62 -13.24 -34.36
C ARG A 225 27.34 -11.97 -34.76
N ASN A 226 28.62 -12.14 -35.03
CA ASN A 226 29.49 -11.17 -35.68
C ASN A 226 29.34 -11.34 -37.19
N GLU A 227 28.77 -10.33 -37.85
CA GLU A 227 29.04 -9.86 -39.22
C GLU A 227 28.48 -8.44 -39.38
#